data_AF-A0A0K1EPU8-F1
#
_entry.id   AF-A0A0K1EPU8-F1
#
_cell.length_a   1.000
_cell.length_b   1.000
_cell.length_c   1.000
_cell.angle_alpha   90.00
_cell.angle_beta   90.00
_cell.angle_gamma   90.00
#
_symmetry.space_group_name_H-M   'P 1'
#
loop_
_entity.id
_entity.type
_entity.pdbx_description
1 polymer ?
#
loop_
_entity_poly.entity_id
_entity_poly.type
_entity_poly.pdbx_seq_one_letter_code
_entity_poly.pdbx_strand_id
1 'polypeptide(L)'
;MSQATEETKSEIQKGLASLYTLRDEIRVRLHLAGMEVKDVWNKTLEPQLLDAEKFAEEVTETSKEKLDALVTRMKEFQASLGESKDDTQKH
;
A
#
# COMPACT_ATOMS: atom_id res chain seq x y z
N MET A 1 25.30 10.71 14.06
CA MET A 1 24.09 9.91 13.78
C MET A 1 23.65 10.23 12.37
N SER A 2 24.40 9.75 11.36
CA SER A 2 24.28 10.35 10.01
C SER A 2 23.83 9.32 8.97
N GLN A 3 24.56 8.22 8.78
CA GLN A 3 24.21 7.25 7.73
C GLN A 3 22.98 6.38 8.02
N ALA A 4 22.87 5.80 9.21
CA ALA A 4 21.76 4.88 9.51
C ALA A 4 20.39 5.56 9.44
N THR A 5 20.29 6.80 9.92
CA THR A 5 19.04 7.57 9.86
C THR A 5 18.69 8.01 8.44
N GLU A 6 19.69 8.36 7.62
CA GLU A 6 19.48 8.69 6.20
C GLU A 6 19.06 7.48 5.36
N GLU A 7 19.61 6.31 5.66
CA GLU A 7 19.22 5.05 5.03
C GLU A 7 17.78 4.68 5.39
N THR A 8 17.43 4.68 6.68
CA THR A 8 16.05 4.44 7.15
C THR A 8 15.06 5.43 6.52
N LYS A 9 15.42 6.72 6.46
CA LYS A 9 14.59 7.73 5.80
C LYS A 9 14.39 7.42 4.33
N SER A 10 15.44 7.04 3.62
CA SER A 10 15.38 6.70 2.20
C SER A 10 14.50 5.47 1.95
N GLU A 11 14.60 4.45 2.79
CA GLU A 11 13.74 3.26 2.72
C GLU A 11 12.27 3.59 2.99
N ILE A 12 12.00 4.39 4.01
CA ILE A 12 10.66 4.91 4.33
C ILE A 12 10.07 5.66 3.14
N GLN A 13 10.85 6.57 2.51
CA GLN A 13 10.38 7.32 1.34
C GLN A 13 10.10 6.41 0.13
N LYS A 14 10.92 5.36 -0.09
CA LYS A 14 10.65 4.35 -1.13
C LYS A 14 9.38 3.55 -0.83
N GLY A 15 9.15 3.21 0.44
CA GLY A 15 7.92 2.55 0.89
C GLY A 15 6.69 3.41 0.60
N LEU A 16 6.73 4.69 0.97
CA LEU A 16 5.65 5.64 0.67
C LEU A 16 5.39 5.79 -0.83
N ALA A 17 6.45 5.97 -1.64
CA ALA A 17 6.31 6.07 -3.09
C ALA A 17 5.63 4.81 -3.69
N SER A 18 5.98 3.63 -3.18
CA SER A 18 5.36 2.36 -3.57
C SER A 18 3.89 2.32 -3.17
N LEU A 19 3.56 2.76 -1.94
CA LEU A 19 2.18 2.83 -1.47
C LEU A 19 1.32 3.78 -2.30
N TYR A 20 1.84 4.94 -2.70
CA TYR A 20 1.11 5.85 -3.59
C TYR A 20 0.82 5.26 -4.96
N THR A 21 1.79 4.52 -5.50
CA THR A 21 1.64 3.81 -6.77
C THR A 21 0.56 2.75 -6.67
N LEU A 22 0.66 1.88 -5.64
CA LEU A 22 -0.33 0.83 -5.36
C LEU A 22 -1.72 1.42 -5.14
N ARG A 23 -1.83 2.53 -4.40
CA ARG A 23 -3.08 3.26 -4.17
C ARG A 23 -3.73 3.66 -5.50
N ASP A 24 -2.95 4.23 -6.41
CA ASP A 24 -3.46 4.69 -7.70
C ASP A 24 -3.96 3.52 -8.54
N GLU A 25 -3.17 2.45 -8.64
CA GLU A 25 -3.55 1.22 -9.34
C GLU A 25 -4.79 0.55 -8.71
N ILE A 26 -4.86 0.49 -7.39
CA ILE A 26 -6.00 -0.02 -6.64
C ILE A 26 -7.23 0.83 -6.89
N ARG A 27 -7.12 2.18 -6.91
CA ARG A 27 -8.24 3.07 -7.23
C ARG A 27 -8.79 2.84 -8.63
N VAL A 28 -7.92 2.62 -9.61
CA VAL A 28 -8.33 2.27 -10.98
C VAL A 28 -9.10 0.95 -10.99
N ARG A 29 -8.57 -0.09 -10.33
CA ARG A 29 -9.23 -1.41 -10.24
C ARG A 29 -10.52 -1.37 -9.42
N LEU A 30 -10.56 -0.57 -8.36
CA LEU A 30 -11.72 -0.32 -7.50
C LEU A 30 -12.89 0.29 -8.26
N HIS A 31 -12.60 1.16 -9.23
CA HIS A 31 -13.64 1.70 -10.10
C HIS A 31 -14.34 0.60 -10.91
N LEU A 32 -13.61 -0.47 -11.23
CA LEU A 32 -14.11 -1.64 -11.93
C LEU A 32 -14.67 -2.73 -10.98
N ALA A 33 -14.37 -2.62 -9.68
CA ALA A 33 -14.81 -3.55 -8.65
C ALA A 33 -16.17 -3.15 -8.06
N GLY A 34 -16.81 -4.10 -7.34
CA GLY A 34 -18.08 -3.87 -6.67
C GLY A 34 -18.00 -2.92 -5.47
N MET A 35 -19.16 -2.47 -4.99
CA MET A 35 -19.24 -1.55 -3.84
C MET A 35 -18.65 -2.12 -2.55
N GLU A 36 -18.70 -3.43 -2.33
CA GLU A 36 -18.16 -4.09 -1.13
C GLU A 36 -16.65 -3.92 -1.02
N VAL A 37 -15.94 -4.14 -2.12
CA VAL A 37 -14.49 -3.97 -2.22
C VAL A 37 -14.11 -2.50 -1.97
N LYS A 38 -14.91 -1.58 -2.52
CA LYS A 38 -14.75 -0.14 -2.30
C LYS A 38 -14.99 0.27 -0.86
N ASP A 39 -15.94 -0.36 -0.18
CA ASP A 39 -16.21 -0.11 1.23
C ASP A 39 -15.03 -0.55 2.11
N VAL A 40 -14.49 -1.75 1.87
CA VAL A 40 -13.28 -2.26 2.56
C VAL A 40 -12.08 -1.33 2.34
N TRP A 41 -11.86 -0.88 1.10
CA TRP A 41 -10.79 0.06 0.79
C TRP A 41 -10.93 1.37 1.58
N ASN A 42 -12.09 2.02 1.49
CA ASN A 42 -12.32 3.33 2.11
C ASN A 42 -12.29 3.26 3.65
N LYS A 43 -12.74 2.16 4.24
CA LYS A 43 -12.83 2.03 5.70
C LYS A 43 -11.57 1.50 6.35
N THR A 44 -10.73 0.76 5.62
CA THR A 44 -9.60 0.05 6.21
C THR A 44 -8.26 0.45 5.63
N LEU A 45 -8.10 0.45 4.31
CA LEU A 45 -6.79 0.60 3.67
C LEU A 45 -6.42 2.06 3.39
N GLU A 46 -7.37 2.87 2.93
CA GLU A 46 -7.16 4.30 2.69
C GLU A 46 -6.74 5.09 3.95
N PRO A 47 -7.39 4.93 5.13
CA PRO A 47 -6.94 5.64 6.33
C PRO A 47 -5.56 5.19 6.79
N GLN A 48 -5.22 3.90 6.67
CA GLN A 48 -3.89 3.40 7.04
C GLN A 48 -2.77 4.01 6.19
N LEU A 49 -3.06 4.37 4.95
CA LEU A 49 -2.12 5.08 4.09
C LEU A 49 -1.81 6.49 4.63
N LEU A 50 -2.85 7.21 5.07
CA LEU A 50 -2.69 8.55 5.64
C LEU A 50 -1.91 8.52 6.96
N ASP A 51 -2.12 7.47 7.77
CA ASP A 51 -1.32 7.26 8.97
C ASP A 51 0.13 6.89 8.63
N ALA A 52 0.37 6.14 7.55
CA ALA A 52 1.71 5.79 7.09
C ALA A 52 2.55 7.00 6.66
N GLU A 53 1.92 8.03 6.07
CA GLU A 53 2.58 9.32 5.78
C GLU A 53 3.08 10.01 7.06
N LYS A 54 2.26 10.00 8.13
CA LYS A 54 2.67 10.58 9.41
C LYS A 54 3.80 9.79 10.06
N PHE A 55 3.73 8.46 10.02
CA PHE A 55 4.80 7.62 10.57
C PHE A 55 6.12 7.80 9.81
N ALA A 56 6.07 8.11 8.52
CA ALA A 56 7.25 8.38 7.72
C ALA A 56 8.01 9.65 8.14
N GLU A 57 7.31 10.63 8.72
CA GLU A 57 7.95 11.85 9.26
C GLU A 57 8.77 11.58 10.52
N GLU A 58 8.42 10.56 11.31
CA GLU A 58 9.13 10.22 12.54
C GLU A 58 10.47 9.48 12.31
N VAL A 59 10.73 8.95 11.10
CA VAL A 59 11.97 8.24 10.70
C VAL A 59 12.46 7.25 11.78
N THR A 60 11.60 6.30 12.16
CA THR A 60 11.94 5.24 13.12
C THR A 60 11.93 3.86 12.46
N GLU A 61 12.64 2.88 13.05
CA GLU A 61 12.56 1.47 12.63
C GLU A 61 11.12 0.95 12.69
N THR A 62 10.37 1.29 13.73
CA THR A 62 8.94 0.95 13.84
C THR A 62 8.11 1.51 12.68
N SER A 63 8.41 2.75 12.24
CA SER A 63 7.74 3.36 11.08
C SER A 63 8.04 2.58 9.80
N LYS A 64 9.30 2.16 9.61
CA LYS A 64 9.71 1.33 8.48
C LYS A 64 8.98 -0.01 8.47
N GLU A 65 8.92 -0.72 9.60
CA GLU A 65 8.23 -2.01 9.71
C GLU A 65 6.72 -1.89 9.41
N LYS A 66 6.07 -0.85 9.94
CA LYS A 66 4.65 -0.58 9.66
C LYS A 66 4.40 -0.26 8.18
N LEU A 67 5.28 0.53 7.56
CA LEU A 67 5.21 0.85 6.13
C LEU A 67 5.36 -0.41 5.28
N ASP A 68 6.33 -1.27 5.59
CA ASP A 68 6.57 -2.50 4.85
C ASP A 68 5.40 -3.48 4.96
N ALA A 69 4.85 -3.64 6.17
CA ALA A 69 3.64 -4.43 6.39
C ALA A 69 2.43 -3.88 5.61
N LEU A 70 2.26 -2.55 5.57
CA LEU A 70 1.19 -1.92 4.80
C LEU A 70 1.39 -2.09 3.29
N VAL A 71 2.63 -1.98 2.80
CA VAL A 71 2.96 -2.22 1.39
C VAL A 71 2.58 -3.64 0.99
N THR A 72 2.95 -4.62 1.82
CA THR A 72 2.62 -6.03 1.61
C THR A 72 1.10 -6.22 1.53
N ARG A 73 0.37 -5.67 2.50
CA ARG A 73 -1.10 -5.75 2.53
C ARG A 73 -1.77 -5.07 1.32
N MET A 74 -1.24 -3.94 0.86
CA MET A 74 -1.75 -3.28 -0.36
C MET A 74 -1.49 -4.12 -1.61
N LYS A 75 -0.33 -4.76 -1.73
CA LYS A 75 -0.02 -5.67 -2.84
C LYS A 75 -0.95 -6.88 -2.86
N GLU A 76 -1.19 -7.50 -1.70
CA GLU A 76 -2.14 -8.61 -1.57
C GLU A 76 -3.57 -8.17 -1.95
N PHE A 77 -4.00 -7.00 -1.46
CA PHE A 77 -5.29 -6.45 -1.86
C PHE A 77 -5.35 -6.20 -3.36
N GLN A 78 -4.35 -5.54 -3.94
CA GLN A 78 -4.25 -5.29 -5.39
C GLN A 78 -4.30 -6.58 -6.22
N ALA A 79 -3.61 -7.64 -5.76
CA ALA A 79 -3.63 -8.95 -6.40
C ALA A 79 -5.04 -9.54 -6.41
N SER A 80 -5.75 -9.50 -5.27
CA SER A 80 -7.14 -9.97 -5.17
C SER A 80 -8.11 -9.20 -6.10
N LEU A 81 -7.81 -7.94 -6.43
CA LEU A 81 -8.58 -7.17 -7.42
C LEU A 81 -8.30 -7.59 -8.86
N GLY A 82 -7.12 -8.14 -9.14
CA GLY A 82 -6.67 -8.56 -10.48
C GLY A 82 -7.05 -9.99 -10.82
N GLU A 83 -7.04 -10.90 -9.84
CA GLU A 83 -7.38 -12.32 -10.03
C GLU A 83 -8.86 -12.54 -10.43
N SER A 84 -9.70 -11.50 -10.35
CA SER A 84 -11.10 -11.57 -10.79
C SER A 84 -11.28 -11.59 -12.32
N LYS A 85 -10.23 -11.45 -13.15
CA LYS A 85 -10.32 -11.47 -14.63
C LYS A 85 -9.14 -12.11 -15.39
N ASP A 86 -8.39 -13.04 -14.80
CA ASP A 86 -7.40 -13.85 -15.54
C ASP A 86 -7.48 -15.34 -15.17
N ASP A 87 -8.69 -15.86 -15.01
CA ASP A 87 -8.98 -17.30 -15.11
C ASP A 87 -10.12 -17.47 -16.14
N THR A 88 -9.81 -17.21 -17.42
CA THR A 88 -10.62 -17.70 -18.55
C THR A 88 -9.71 -18.06 -19.73
N GLN A 89 -8.50 -18.54 -19.47
CA GLN A 89 -7.69 -19.17 -20.51
C GLN A 89 -6.95 -20.42 -20.02
N LYS A 90 -7.73 -21.49 -19.84
CA LYS A 90 -7.41 -22.92 -20.02
C LYS A 90 -8.65 -23.67 -19.51
N HIS A 91 -9.42 -24.40 -20.30
CA HIS A 91 -9.07 -25.47 -21.23
C HIS A 91 -10.29 -25.79 -22.12
#